data_AF-A0A2N3DX54-F1
#
_entry.id   AF-A0A2N3DX54-F1
#
_cell.length_a   1.000
_cell.length_b   1.000
_cell.length_c   1.000
_cell.angle_alpha   90.00
_cell.angle_beta   90.00
_cell.angle_gamma   90.00
#
_symmetry.space_group_name_H-M   'P 1'
#
loop_
_entity.id
_entity.type
_entity.pdbx_description
1 polymer ?
#
loop_
_entity_poly.entity_id
_entity_poly.type
_entity_poly.pdbx_seq_one_letter_code
_entity_poly.pdbx_strand_id
1 'polypeptide(L)'
;MAAALLASVPATAFQPRDPADTDVAASEQTPPDRTTPEERANTARLNAEQAARARADNVTYEQEVSAVRQQIAHDQAAFADETAAYEAEKARVAAQAEEERLKYEADVAQWKADVAACKAGDRNRCAKPKPGGP
;
A
#
# COMPACT_ATOMS: atom_id res chain seq x y z
N MET A 1 17.64 33.36 0.57
CA MET A 1 16.66 34.42 0.86
C MET A 1 15.28 33.84 0.69
N ALA A 2 14.57 33.64 1.79
CA ALA A 2 13.22 33.06 1.80
C ALA A 2 12.20 34.21 1.69
N ALA A 3 11.38 34.19 0.64
CA ALA A 3 10.24 35.09 0.50
C ALA A 3 8.98 34.35 0.96
N ALA A 4 8.53 34.65 2.18
CA ALA A 4 7.25 34.18 2.71
C ALA A 4 6.12 35.02 2.10
N LEU A 5 5.26 34.38 1.31
CA LEU A 5 4.00 34.95 0.83
C LEU A 5 2.98 34.89 1.98
N LEU A 6 2.75 36.04 2.62
CA LEU A 6 1.66 36.24 3.58
C LEU A 6 0.34 36.33 2.82
N ALA A 7 -0.49 35.30 2.92
CA ALA A 7 -1.86 35.31 2.44
C ALA A 7 -2.74 36.09 3.43
N SER A 8 -3.21 37.25 2.99
CA SER A 8 -4.20 38.07 3.71
C SER A 8 -5.58 37.41 3.62
N VAL A 9 -6.00 36.71 4.66
CA VAL A 9 -7.38 36.24 4.81
C VAL A 9 -8.19 37.37 5.45
N PRO A 10 -9.27 37.89 4.84
CA PRO A 10 -10.13 38.85 5.51
C PRO A 10 -10.86 38.13 6.66
N ALA A 11 -10.65 38.63 7.87
CA ALA A 11 -11.36 38.21 9.07
C ALA A 11 -12.84 38.59 8.92
N THR A 12 -13.70 37.62 8.58
CA THR A 12 -15.12 37.72 8.88
C THR A 12 -15.27 37.62 10.40
N ALA A 13 -15.57 38.75 11.02
CA ALA A 13 -15.85 38.83 12.46
C ALA A 13 -17.06 37.93 12.78
N PHE A 14 -16.79 36.82 13.47
CA PHE A 14 -17.81 36.06 14.17
C PHE A 14 -18.31 36.94 15.32
N GLN A 15 -19.48 37.57 15.15
CA GLN A 15 -20.15 38.26 16.25
C GLN A 15 -20.71 37.19 17.21
N PRO A 16 -20.32 37.18 18.49
CA PRO A 16 -21.01 36.36 19.48
C PRO A 16 -22.44 36.89 19.63
N ARG A 17 -23.45 36.05 19.39
CA ARG A 17 -24.83 36.35 19.75
C ARG A 17 -24.93 36.45 21.27
N ASP A 18 -25.40 37.58 21.77
CA ASP A 18 -25.77 37.72 23.18
C ASP A 18 -26.87 36.70 23.53
N PRO A 19 -26.77 36.01 24.67
CA PRO A 19 -27.76 35.00 25.10
C PRO A 19 -29.11 35.59 25.51
N ALA A 20 -29.29 36.92 25.45
CA ALA A 20 -30.48 37.63 25.91
C ALA A 20 -31.61 37.74 24.86
N ASP A 21 -31.42 37.21 23.65
CA ASP A 21 -32.42 37.23 22.57
C ASP A 21 -33.34 35.99 22.56
N THR A 22 -33.54 35.36 23.73
CA THR A 22 -34.38 34.17 23.89
C THR A 22 -35.47 34.36 24.95
N ASP A 23 -36.18 35.48 24.89
CA ASP A 23 -37.45 35.63 25.64
C ASP A 23 -38.53 36.25 24.75
N VAL A 24 -38.92 35.48 23.74
CA VAL A 24 -40.32 35.42 23.35
C VAL A 24 -40.72 33.96 23.47
N ALA A 25 -41.21 33.59 24.65
CA ALA A 25 -42.11 32.47 24.81
C ALA A 25 -43.38 32.76 24.00
N ALA A 26 -43.27 32.66 22.67
CA ALA A 26 -44.40 32.33 21.85
C ALA A 26 -44.83 30.97 22.37
N SER A 27 -45.99 30.93 23.03
CA SER A 27 -46.74 29.70 23.18
C SER A 27 -46.87 29.08 21.79
N GLU A 28 -45.96 28.18 21.45
CA GLU A 28 -45.97 27.39 20.22
C GLU A 28 -47.14 26.41 20.36
N GLN A 29 -48.35 26.94 20.20
CA GLN A 29 -49.48 26.13 19.78
C GLN A 29 -49.06 25.58 18.42
N THR A 30 -48.56 24.35 18.39
CA THR A 30 -48.33 23.63 17.14
C THR A 30 -49.61 23.79 16.32
N PRO A 31 -49.56 24.46 15.16
CA PRO A 31 -50.75 24.70 14.38
C PRO A 31 -51.42 23.35 14.08
N PRO A 32 -52.77 23.28 14.09
CA PRO A 32 -53.47 22.03 13.85
C PRO A 32 -52.99 21.42 12.54
N ASP A 33 -52.68 20.12 12.56
CA ASP A 33 -52.25 19.39 11.39
C ASP A 33 -53.35 19.49 10.32
N ARG A 34 -53.07 20.27 9.27
CA ARG A 34 -54.01 20.52 8.17
C ARG A 34 -53.89 19.47 7.07
N THR A 35 -53.10 18.42 7.26
CA THR A 35 -52.96 17.37 6.26
C THR A 35 -54.17 16.45 6.23
N THR A 36 -54.54 16.01 5.04
CA THR A 36 -55.57 14.99 4.86
C THR A 36 -55.04 13.61 5.28
N PRO A 37 -55.93 12.65 5.59
CA PRO A 37 -55.52 11.26 5.79
C PRO A 37 -54.71 10.68 4.62
N GLU A 38 -55.07 11.04 3.39
CA GLU A 38 -54.37 10.62 2.17
C GLU A 38 -52.95 11.21 2.09
N GLU A 39 -52.77 12.48 2.44
CA GLU A 39 -51.45 13.12 2.50
C GLU A 39 -50.55 12.45 3.54
N ARG A 40 -51.07 12.16 4.74
CA ARG A 40 -50.32 11.43 5.77
C ARG A 40 -49.91 10.03 5.31
N ALA A 41 -50.81 9.30 4.65
CA ALA A 41 -50.52 7.98 4.12
C ALA A 41 -49.43 8.03 3.02
N ASN A 42 -49.48 9.05 2.15
CA ASN A 42 -48.47 9.24 1.11
C ASN A 42 -47.09 9.56 1.70
N THR A 43 -47.04 10.48 2.67
CA THR A 43 -45.80 10.81 3.38
C THR A 43 -45.23 9.60 4.10
N ALA A 44 -46.06 8.81 4.79
CA ALA A 44 -45.61 7.59 5.45
C ALA A 44 -45.01 6.58 4.45
N ARG A 45 -45.64 6.40 3.29
CA ARG A 45 -45.12 5.53 2.21
C ARG A 45 -43.78 6.04 1.68
N LEU A 46 -43.67 7.33 1.36
CA LEU A 46 -42.43 7.91 0.84
C LEU A 46 -41.29 7.83 1.86
N ASN A 47 -41.57 8.07 3.15
CA ASN A 47 -40.59 7.91 4.21
C ASN A 47 -40.14 6.47 4.37
N ALA A 48 -41.06 5.50 4.26
CA ALA A 48 -40.72 4.08 4.28
C ALA A 48 -39.84 3.69 3.08
N GLU A 49 -40.14 4.18 1.88
CA GLU A 49 -39.33 3.95 0.67
C GLU A 49 -37.94 4.58 0.79
N GLN A 50 -37.84 5.81 1.29
CA GLN A 50 -36.54 6.47 1.52
C GLN A 50 -35.72 5.73 2.57
N ALA A 51 -36.35 5.32 3.68
CA ALA A 51 -35.66 4.54 4.71
C ALA A 51 -35.19 3.18 4.17
N ALA A 52 -35.96 2.53 3.30
CA ALA A 52 -35.55 1.28 2.66
C ALA A 52 -34.35 1.49 1.73
N ARG A 53 -34.36 2.54 0.91
CA ARG A 53 -33.22 2.90 0.03
C ARG A 53 -31.98 3.22 0.84
N ALA A 54 -32.08 4.07 1.85
CA ALA A 54 -30.94 4.44 2.70
C ALA A 54 -30.31 3.21 3.38
N ARG A 55 -31.12 2.23 3.83
CA ARG A 55 -30.60 0.97 4.37
C ARG A 55 -29.86 0.16 3.32
N ALA A 56 -30.39 0.05 2.11
CA ALA A 56 -29.74 -0.67 1.02
C ALA A 56 -28.41 -0.02 0.60
N ASP A 57 -28.38 1.31 0.53
CA ASP A 57 -27.18 2.08 0.20
C ASP A 57 -26.10 1.92 1.28
N ASN A 58 -26.49 1.98 2.57
CA ASN A 58 -25.56 1.75 3.67
C ASN A 58 -24.97 0.34 3.65
N VAL A 59 -25.78 -0.69 3.39
CA VAL A 59 -25.28 -2.07 3.27
C VAL A 59 -24.29 -2.21 2.11
N THR A 60 -24.61 -1.61 0.95
CA THR A 60 -23.71 -1.61 -0.20
C THR A 60 -22.39 -0.92 0.14
N TYR A 61 -22.47 0.27 0.75
CA TYR A 61 -21.28 1.02 1.16
C TYR A 61 -20.40 0.25 2.13
N GLU A 62 -20.99 -0.39 3.15
CA GLU A 62 -20.25 -1.21 4.12
C GLU A 62 -19.54 -2.40 3.44
N GLN A 63 -20.20 -3.02 2.46
CA GLN A 63 -19.60 -4.10 1.67
C GLN A 63 -18.42 -3.60 0.83
N GLU A 64 -18.57 -2.48 0.14
CA GLU A 64 -17.51 -1.86 -0.66
C GLU A 64 -16.30 -1.47 0.21
N VAL A 65 -16.54 -0.84 1.35
CA VAL A 65 -15.48 -0.48 2.30
C VAL A 65 -14.76 -1.72 2.83
N SER A 66 -15.50 -2.79 3.15
CA SER A 66 -14.92 -4.05 3.59
C SER A 66 -14.04 -4.68 2.51
N ALA A 67 -14.53 -4.73 1.26
CA ALA A 67 -13.79 -5.28 0.13
C ALA A 67 -12.50 -4.49 -0.15
N VAL A 68 -12.57 -3.16 -0.16
CA VAL A 68 -11.39 -2.31 -0.35
C VAL A 68 -10.36 -2.52 0.77
N ARG A 69 -10.80 -2.62 2.03
CA ARG A 69 -9.88 -2.89 3.15
C ARG A 69 -9.17 -4.24 3.01
N GLN A 70 -9.90 -5.28 2.58
CA GLN A 70 -9.31 -6.60 2.35
C GLN A 70 -8.29 -6.56 1.21
N GLN A 71 -8.62 -5.87 0.11
CA GLN A 71 -7.71 -5.71 -1.01
C GLN A 71 -6.43 -4.98 -0.61
N ILE A 72 -6.55 -3.87 0.13
CA ILE A 72 -5.37 -3.12 0.61
C ILE A 72 -4.50 -3.99 1.51
N ALA A 73 -5.10 -4.74 2.44
CA ALA A 73 -4.35 -5.62 3.33
C ALA A 73 -3.62 -6.74 2.56
N HIS A 74 -4.29 -7.33 1.57
CA HIS A 74 -3.70 -8.32 0.68
C HIS A 74 -2.52 -7.74 -0.09
N ASP A 75 -2.68 -6.58 -0.72
CA ASP A 75 -1.65 -5.98 -1.57
C ASP A 75 -0.43 -5.54 -0.76
N GLN A 76 -0.63 -5.07 0.47
CA GLN A 76 0.46 -4.78 1.39
C GLN A 76 1.23 -6.04 1.79
N ALA A 77 0.54 -7.14 2.05
CA ALA A 77 1.18 -8.42 2.38
C ALA A 77 1.96 -8.97 1.18
N ALA A 78 1.34 -8.99 -0.01
CA ALA A 78 1.99 -9.43 -1.25
C ALA A 78 3.25 -8.61 -1.56
N PHE A 79 3.17 -7.28 -1.44
CA PHE A 79 4.32 -6.40 -1.65
C PHE A 79 5.46 -6.69 -0.66
N ALA A 80 5.14 -6.92 0.61
CA ALA A 80 6.14 -7.25 1.62
C ALA A 80 6.83 -8.59 1.34
N ASP A 81 6.05 -9.62 0.97
CA ASP A 81 6.55 -10.95 0.63
C ASP A 81 7.42 -10.93 -0.62
N GLU A 82 6.97 -10.26 -1.69
CA GLU A 82 7.74 -10.10 -2.93
C GLU A 82 9.05 -9.35 -2.70
N THR A 83 9.01 -8.28 -1.89
CA THR A 83 10.22 -7.51 -1.53
C THR A 83 11.20 -8.39 -0.75
N ALA A 84 10.72 -9.16 0.22
CA ALA A 84 11.55 -10.06 1.01
C ALA A 84 12.19 -11.15 0.13
N ALA A 85 11.40 -11.76 -0.77
CA ALA A 85 11.89 -12.76 -1.72
C ALA A 85 12.94 -12.18 -2.68
N TYR A 86 12.71 -10.97 -3.20
CA TYR A 86 13.65 -10.29 -4.09
C TYR A 86 15.00 -10.01 -3.41
N GLU A 87 14.97 -9.47 -2.19
CA GLU A 87 16.20 -9.17 -1.46
C GLU A 87 16.94 -10.44 -1.03
N ALA A 88 16.21 -11.51 -0.66
CA ALA A 88 16.81 -12.81 -0.37
C ALA A 88 17.50 -13.42 -1.61
N GLU A 89 16.85 -13.35 -2.78
CA GLU A 89 17.41 -13.86 -4.03
C GLU A 89 18.65 -13.08 -4.45
N LYS A 90 18.62 -11.75 -4.33
CA LYS A 90 19.78 -10.89 -4.58
C LYS A 90 20.96 -11.24 -3.68
N ALA A 91 20.73 -11.50 -2.39
CA ALA A 91 21.77 -11.94 -1.47
C ALA A 91 22.32 -13.33 -1.86
N ARG A 92 21.45 -14.26 -2.26
CA ARG A 92 21.84 -15.59 -2.73
C ARG A 92 22.74 -15.52 -3.96
N VAL A 93 22.36 -14.72 -4.96
CA VAL A 93 23.15 -14.53 -6.18
C VAL A 93 24.49 -13.87 -5.89
N ALA A 94 24.53 -12.86 -5.01
CA ALA A 94 25.78 -12.22 -4.61
C ALA A 94 26.74 -13.20 -3.91
N ALA A 95 26.22 -14.05 -3.02
CA ALA A 95 27.01 -15.08 -2.35
C ALA A 95 27.56 -16.12 -3.34
N GLN A 96 26.73 -16.58 -4.29
CA GLN A 96 27.17 -17.52 -5.33
C GLN A 96 28.24 -16.91 -6.24
N ALA A 97 28.08 -15.66 -6.64
CA ALA A 97 29.05 -14.97 -7.48
C ALA A 97 30.41 -14.84 -6.79
N GLU A 98 30.43 -14.57 -5.48
CA GLU A 98 31.67 -14.49 -4.72
C GLU A 98 32.32 -15.87 -4.54
N GLU A 99 31.55 -16.92 -4.27
CA GLU A 99 32.05 -18.29 -4.21
C GLU A 99 32.70 -18.71 -5.55
N GLU A 100 32.03 -18.44 -6.67
CA GLU A 100 32.54 -18.73 -8.00
C GLU A 100 33.81 -17.95 -8.33
N ARG A 101 33.89 -16.67 -7.92
CA ARG A 101 35.10 -15.85 -8.08
C ARG A 101 36.28 -16.46 -7.33
N LEU A 102 36.08 -16.80 -6.05
CA LEU A 102 37.15 -17.38 -5.22
C LEU A 102 37.62 -18.74 -5.76
N LYS A 103 36.68 -19.57 -6.22
CA LYS A 103 37.00 -20.85 -6.85
C LYS A 103 37.81 -20.66 -8.13
N TYR A 104 37.40 -19.74 -9.00
CA TYR A 104 38.13 -19.43 -10.22
C TYR A 104 39.54 -18.93 -9.92
N GLU A 105 39.70 -18.04 -8.95
CA GLU A 105 41.00 -17.52 -8.53
C GLU A 105 41.92 -18.63 -8.00
N ALA A 106 41.39 -19.54 -7.20
CA ALA A 106 42.11 -20.71 -6.71
C ALA A 106 42.52 -21.66 -7.84
N ASP A 107 41.60 -21.97 -8.76
CA ASP A 107 41.87 -22.84 -9.92
C ASP A 107 42.93 -22.22 -10.83
N VAL A 108 42.88 -20.90 -11.06
CA VAL A 108 43.89 -20.17 -11.85
C VAL A 108 45.24 -20.17 -11.15
N ALA A 109 45.28 -19.97 -9.82
CA ALA A 109 46.53 -20.01 -9.06
C ALA A 109 47.18 -21.40 -9.12
N GLN A 110 46.38 -22.45 -8.93
CA GLN A 110 46.82 -23.84 -9.04
C GLN A 110 47.34 -24.15 -10.45
N TRP A 111 46.59 -23.76 -11.48
CA TRP A 111 47.00 -23.94 -12.87
C TRP A 111 48.33 -23.23 -13.17
N LYS A 112 48.51 -21.99 -12.70
CA LYS A 112 49.78 -21.25 -12.86
C LYS A 112 50.94 -22.00 -12.18
N ALA A 113 50.72 -22.53 -10.99
CA ALA A 113 51.72 -23.32 -10.28
C ALA A 113 52.06 -24.63 -11.03
N ASP A 114 51.06 -25.34 -11.55
CA ASP A 114 51.24 -26.55 -12.35
C ASP A 114 52.02 -26.29 -13.64
N VAL A 115 51.71 -25.20 -14.33
CA VAL A 115 52.43 -24.77 -15.53
C VAL A 115 53.89 -24.45 -15.20
N ALA A 116 54.15 -23.73 -14.10
CA ALA A 116 55.50 -23.42 -13.67
C ALA A 116 56.32 -24.68 -13.33
N ALA A 117 55.72 -25.62 -12.58
CA ALA A 117 56.34 -26.89 -12.22
C ALA A 117 56.65 -27.77 -13.46
N CYS A 118 55.70 -27.86 -14.39
CA CYS A 118 55.88 -28.56 -15.66
C CYS A 118 57.03 -27.95 -16.48
N LYS A 119 57.10 -26.62 -16.59
CA LYS A 119 58.20 -25.92 -17.29
C LYS A 119 59.56 -26.13 -16.61
N ALA A 120 59.58 -26.29 -15.28
CA ALA A 120 60.78 -26.62 -14.51
C ALA A 120 61.20 -28.10 -14.62
N GLY A 121 60.43 -28.94 -15.32
CA GLY A 121 60.76 -30.33 -15.59
C GLY A 121 59.98 -31.36 -14.76
N ASP A 122 59.08 -30.94 -13.85
CA ASP A 122 58.17 -31.86 -13.17
C ASP A 122 57.05 -32.31 -14.12
N ARG A 123 57.35 -33.36 -14.88
CA ARG A 123 56.45 -33.91 -15.89
C ARG A 123 55.14 -34.46 -15.32
N ASN A 124 55.06 -34.75 -14.02
CA ASN A 124 53.83 -35.25 -13.39
C ASN A 124 52.78 -34.15 -13.22
N ARG A 125 53.20 -32.88 -13.24
CA ARG A 125 52.33 -31.69 -13.13
C ARG A 125 51.94 -31.10 -14.47
N CYS A 126 52.46 -31.63 -15.58
CA CYS A 126 52.05 -31.22 -16.91
C CYS A 126 50.60 -31.61 -17.19
N ALA A 127 49.90 -30.79 -17.99
CA ALA A 127 48.57 -31.13 -18.48
C ALA A 127 48.61 -32.48 -19.19
N LYS A 128 47.77 -33.42 -18.74
CA LYS A 128 47.67 -34.72 -19.40
C LYS A 128 47.00 -34.55 -20.76
N PRO A 129 47.44 -35.26 -21.81
CA PRO A 129 46.74 -35.26 -23.09
C PRO A 129 45.29 -35.67 -22.85
N LYS A 130 44.35 -34.91 -23.41
CA LYS A 130 42.93 -35.23 -23.35
C LYS A 130 42.76 -36.64 -23.94
N PRO A 131 42.14 -37.61 -23.25
CA PRO A 131 41.91 -38.93 -23.83
C PRO A 131 41.16 -38.72 -25.15
N GLY A 132 41.68 -39.30 -26.23
CA GLY A 132 41.09 -39.18 -27.55
C GLY A 132 39.62 -39.55 -27.45
N GLY A 133 38.74 -38.58 -27.67
CA GLY A 133 37.32 -38.85 -27.82
C GLY A 133 37.11 -39.73 -29.05
N PRO A 134 35.99 -40.48 -29.11
CA PRO A 134 35.62 -41.20 -30.31
C PRO A 134 35.56 -40.28 -31.54
#